data_AF-A0A7S1FN57-F1
#
_entry.id   AF-A0A7S1FN57-F1
#
_cell.length_a   1.000
_cell.length_b   1.000
_cell.length_c   1.000
_cell.angle_alpha   90.00
_cell.angle_beta   90.00
_cell.angle_gamma   90.00
#
_symmetry.space_group_name_H-M   'P 1'
#
loop_
_entity.id
_entity.type
_entity.pdbx_description
1 polymer ?
#
loop_
_entity_poly.entity_id
_entity_poly.type
_entity_poly.pdbx_seq_one_letter_code
_entity_poly.pdbx_strand_id
1 'polypeptide(L)'
;MTTVAECLPLARKACDYLTASPDPYHAVNNAATKLRVAGFECLQARKPFAGKMRPGGKYYYTQDDTAIVAFTIGTQLDVDRPYGFKIIAGHTDSPNLRVKPRSKRTSAGECVQLAVETNAQRSE
;
A
#
# COMPACT_ATOMS: atom_id res chain seq x y z
N MET A 1 6.15 1.67 30.22
CA MET A 1 5.14 2.41 29.44
C MET A 1 5.89 3.32 28.49
N THR A 2 5.64 3.22 27.19
CA THR A 2 6.23 4.13 26.19
C THR A 2 5.67 5.54 26.42
N THR A 3 6.54 6.55 26.49
CA THR A 3 6.13 7.94 26.73
C THR A 3 5.71 8.61 25.43
N VAL A 4 4.95 9.72 25.53
CA VAL A 4 4.57 10.53 24.35
C VAL A 4 5.81 10.98 23.57
N ALA A 5 6.88 11.39 24.28
CA ALA A 5 8.12 11.84 23.67
C ALA A 5 8.79 10.77 22.80
N GLU A 6 8.73 9.50 23.23
CA GLU A 6 9.27 8.36 22.48
C GLU A 6 8.46 8.06 21.21
N CYS A 7 7.15 8.32 21.21
CA CYS A 7 6.27 8.07 20.05
C CYS A 7 6.27 9.21 19.03
N LEU A 8 6.61 10.45 19.43
CA LEU A 8 6.55 11.63 18.56
C LEU A 8 7.31 11.46 17.22
N PRO A 9 8.54 10.90 17.17
CA PRO A 9 9.23 10.69 15.91
C PRO A 9 8.50 9.73 14.96
N LEU A 10 7.87 8.67 15.50
CA LEU A 10 7.09 7.72 14.71
C LEU A 10 5.81 8.36 14.19
N ALA A 11 5.10 9.12 15.03
CA ALA A 11 3.90 9.84 14.65
C ALA A 11 4.16 10.84 13.51
N ARG A 12 5.25 11.61 13.58
CA ARG A 12 5.66 12.52 12.50
C ARG A 12 5.91 11.78 11.19
N LYS A 13 6.68 10.69 11.23
CA LYS A 13 6.92 9.85 10.04
C LYS A 13 5.62 9.26 9.46
N ALA A 14 4.64 8.95 10.29
CA ALA A 14 3.33 8.51 9.85
C ALA A 14 2.57 9.64 9.15
N CYS A 15 2.53 10.84 9.74
CA CYS A 15 1.96 12.02 9.11
C CYS A 15 2.61 12.33 7.76
N ASP A 16 3.95 12.33 7.69
CA ASP A 16 4.68 12.58 6.44
C ASP A 16 4.31 11.55 5.36
N TYR A 17 4.17 10.28 5.73
CA TYR A 17 3.76 9.22 4.82
C TYR A 17 2.33 9.41 4.33
N LEU A 18 1.39 9.78 5.21
CA LEU A 18 0.00 10.06 4.85
C LEU A 18 -0.09 11.27 3.92
N THR A 19 0.62 12.36 4.21
CA THR A 19 0.69 13.55 3.36
C THR A 19 1.25 13.23 1.97
N ALA A 20 2.24 12.34 1.87
CA ALA A 20 2.81 11.91 0.60
C ALA A 20 1.93 10.89 -0.16
N SER A 21 0.84 10.40 0.44
CA SER A 21 0.01 9.30 -0.09
C SER A 21 -1.46 9.72 -0.23
N PRO A 22 -1.79 10.65 -1.14
CA PRO A 22 -3.16 11.19 -1.27
C PRO A 22 -4.18 10.19 -1.82
N ASP A 23 -3.72 9.11 -2.45
CA ASP A 23 -4.57 8.05 -3.01
C ASP A 23 -3.88 6.68 -2.87
N PRO A 24 -4.59 5.56 -3.15
CA PRO A 24 -4.03 4.21 -3.02
C PRO A 24 -2.80 3.95 -3.89
N TYR A 25 -2.72 4.57 -5.07
CA TYR A 25 -1.61 4.40 -6.01
C TYR A 25 -0.33 5.02 -5.41
N HIS A 26 -0.43 6.22 -4.85
CA HIS A 26 0.68 6.87 -4.17
C HIS A 26 1.07 6.12 -2.90
N ALA A 27 0.10 5.64 -2.12
CA ALA A 27 0.38 4.84 -0.93
C ALA A 27 1.19 3.58 -1.28
N VAL A 28 0.77 2.81 -2.29
CA VAL A 28 1.50 1.62 -2.75
C VAL A 28 2.88 1.97 -3.31
N ASN A 29 3.01 3.01 -4.12
CA ASN A 29 4.29 3.42 -4.67
C ASN A 29 5.29 3.87 -3.57
N ASN A 30 4.81 4.60 -2.57
CA ASN A 30 5.61 5.01 -1.42
C ASN A 30 6.03 3.81 -0.57
N ALA A 31 5.12 2.86 -0.32
CA ALA A 31 5.43 1.60 0.36
C ALA A 31 6.48 0.77 -0.41
N ALA A 32 6.29 0.58 -1.71
CA ALA A 32 7.22 -0.12 -2.60
C ALA A 32 8.61 0.53 -2.59
N THR A 33 8.67 1.86 -2.60
CA THR A 33 9.94 2.60 -2.49
C THR A 33 10.64 2.32 -1.16
N LYS A 34 9.91 2.36 -0.04
CA LYS A 34 10.46 2.02 1.28
C LYS A 34 10.95 0.57 1.35
N LEU A 35 10.20 -0.38 0.78
CA LEU A 35 10.56 -1.80 0.71
C LEU A 35 11.83 -2.02 -0.11
N ARG A 36 11.93 -1.39 -1.28
CA ARG A 36 13.12 -1.43 -2.14
C ARG A 36 14.36 -0.88 -1.42
N VAL A 37 14.24 0.26 -0.74
CA VAL A 37 15.33 0.82 0.08
C VAL A 37 15.73 -0.13 1.23
N ALA A 38 14.77 -0.87 1.78
CA ALA A 38 15.02 -1.89 2.81
C ALA A 38 15.57 -3.23 2.27
N GLY A 39 15.86 -3.31 0.96
CA GLY A 39 16.45 -4.46 0.30
C GLY A 39 15.47 -5.57 -0.06
N PHE A 40 14.17 -5.25 -0.20
CA PHE A 40 13.19 -6.21 -0.73
C PHE A 40 13.28 -6.28 -2.26
N GLU A 41 13.17 -7.49 -2.79
CA GLU A 41 13.14 -7.76 -4.23
C GLU A 41 11.69 -7.69 -4.75
N CYS A 42 11.46 -6.96 -5.85
CA CYS A 42 10.14 -6.86 -6.47
C CYS A 42 9.85 -8.10 -7.34
N LEU A 43 8.77 -8.81 -7.03
CA LEU A 43 8.24 -9.92 -7.81
C LEU A 43 7.12 -9.45 -8.74
N GLN A 44 6.98 -10.13 -9.88
CA GLN A 44 5.90 -9.87 -10.83
C GLN A 44 4.70 -10.76 -10.49
N ALA A 45 3.63 -10.17 -9.94
CA ALA A 45 2.44 -10.88 -9.45
C ALA A 45 1.85 -11.89 -10.47
N ARG A 46 1.89 -11.57 -11.76
CA ARG A 46 1.35 -12.41 -12.85
C ARG A 46 2.30 -13.50 -13.35
N LYS A 47 3.48 -13.66 -12.74
CA LYS A 47 4.45 -14.70 -13.12
C LYS A 47 4.63 -15.70 -11.98
N PRO A 48 4.93 -16.97 -12.29
CA PRO A 48 5.31 -17.94 -11.28
C PRO A 48 6.48 -17.45 -10.44
N PHE A 49 6.39 -17.65 -9.13
CA PHE A 49 7.46 -17.34 -8.17
C PHE A 49 8.46 -18.50 -8.00
N ALA A 50 8.20 -19.64 -8.64
CA ALA A 50 9.07 -20.82 -8.58
C ALA A 50 10.51 -20.47 -8.93
N GLY A 51 11.45 -20.87 -8.07
CA GLY A 51 12.88 -20.60 -8.24
C GLY A 51 13.36 -19.18 -7.92
N LYS A 52 12.46 -18.23 -7.62
CA LYS A 52 12.84 -16.85 -7.25
C LYS A 52 12.97 -16.62 -5.75
N MET A 53 12.29 -17.46 -4.99
CA MET A 53 12.20 -17.36 -3.53
C MET A 53 13.22 -18.29 -2.86
N ARG A 54 13.88 -17.79 -1.82
CA ARG A 54 14.85 -18.54 -1.02
C ARG A 54 14.69 -18.24 0.47
N PRO A 55 15.04 -19.18 1.37
CA PRO A 55 15.16 -18.90 2.80
C PRO A 55 16.02 -17.66 3.07
N GLY A 56 15.59 -16.81 3.99
CA GLY A 56 16.22 -15.51 4.28
C GLY A 56 15.93 -14.39 3.26
N GLY A 57 15.20 -14.67 2.18
CA GLY A 57 14.84 -13.68 1.17
C GLY A 57 13.76 -12.69 1.64
N LYS A 58 13.75 -11.51 1.03
CA LYS A 58 12.77 -10.44 1.27
C LYS A 58 12.14 -10.05 -0.05
N TYR A 59 10.82 -10.12 -0.14
CA TYR A 59 10.10 -9.98 -1.39
C TYR A 59 8.86 -9.13 -1.24
N TYR A 60 8.47 -8.43 -2.31
CA TYR A 60 7.17 -7.80 -2.40
C TYR A 60 6.63 -7.86 -3.81
N TYR A 61 5.33 -7.75 -3.98
CA TYR A 61 4.70 -7.50 -5.26
C TYR A 61 3.54 -6.53 -5.11
N THR A 62 3.19 -5.85 -6.19
CA THR A 62 1.98 -5.03 -6.29
C THR A 62 0.94 -5.72 -7.16
N GLN A 63 -0.33 -5.46 -6.86
CA GLN A 63 -1.44 -5.87 -7.70
C GLN A 63 -2.21 -4.62 -8.11
N ASP A 64 -2.31 -4.43 -9.43
CA ASP A 64 -2.97 -3.29 -10.09
C ASP A 64 -2.55 -1.91 -9.52
N ASP A 65 -1.33 -1.85 -8.97
CA ASP A 65 -0.71 -0.70 -8.31
C ASP A 65 -1.52 -0.04 -7.16
N THR A 66 -2.56 -0.72 -6.67
CA THR A 66 -3.41 -0.26 -5.56
C THR A 66 -3.35 -1.18 -4.34
N ALA A 67 -2.86 -2.40 -4.50
CA ALA A 67 -2.55 -3.32 -3.42
C ALA A 67 -1.07 -3.71 -3.42
N ILE A 68 -0.53 -3.98 -2.22
CA ILE A 68 0.86 -4.40 -2.03
C ILE A 68 0.94 -5.51 -0.99
N VAL A 69 1.72 -6.54 -1.31
CA VAL A 69 2.04 -7.63 -0.38
C VAL A 69 3.55 -7.71 -0.25
N ALA A 70 4.04 -7.64 0.99
CA ALA A 70 5.45 -7.76 1.31
C ALA A 70 5.66 -8.85 2.36
N PHE A 71 6.68 -9.66 2.17
CA PHE A 71 6.96 -10.80 3.05
C PHE A 71 8.46 -11.11 3.12
N THR A 72 8.85 -11.74 4.23
CA THR A 72 10.20 -12.24 4.45
C THR A 72 10.14 -13.73 4.71
N ILE A 73 11.09 -14.48 4.17
CA ILE A 73 11.18 -15.93 4.35
C ILE A 73 12.17 -16.21 5.47
N GLY A 74 11.76 -17.01 6.47
CA GLY A 74 12.64 -17.42 7.55
C GLY A 74 13.90 -18.10 7.02
N THR A 75 15.04 -17.85 7.67
CA THR A 75 16.34 -18.44 7.25
C THR A 75 16.39 -19.95 7.43
N GLN A 76 15.59 -20.49 8.36
CA GLN A 76 15.46 -21.91 8.66
C GLN A 76 14.16 -22.50 8.10
N LEU A 77 13.52 -21.84 7.13
CA LEU A 77 12.31 -22.39 6.53
C LEU A 77 12.66 -23.70 5.81
N ASP A 78 12.05 -24.77 6.30
CA ASP A 78 12.02 -26.09 5.70
C ASP A 78 10.56 -26.40 5.36
N VAL A 79 10.26 -26.52 4.06
CA VAL A 79 8.89 -26.72 3.56
C VAL A 79 8.33 -28.11 3.90
N ASP A 80 9.21 -29.06 4.23
CA ASP A 80 8.85 -30.43 4.60
C ASP A 80 8.54 -30.55 6.11
N ARG A 81 8.69 -29.47 6.88
CA ARG A 81 8.39 -29.41 8.31
C ARG A 81 7.21 -28.48 8.60
N PRO A 82 6.57 -28.56 9.78
CA PRO A 82 5.59 -27.57 10.19
C PRO A 82 6.19 -26.17 10.25
N TYR A 83 5.56 -25.21 9.57
CA TYR A 83 5.88 -23.78 9.62
C TYR A 83 4.61 -22.96 9.78
N GLY A 84 4.76 -21.66 10.04
CA GLY A 84 3.64 -20.75 10.24
C GLY A 84 3.90 -19.37 9.68
N PHE A 85 2.84 -18.56 9.60
CA PHE A 85 2.89 -17.19 9.09
C PHE A 85 2.62 -16.19 10.20
N LYS A 86 3.34 -15.06 10.17
CA LYS A 86 3.04 -13.88 10.97
C LYS A 86 2.56 -12.80 10.01
N ILE A 87 1.26 -12.51 10.04
CA ILE A 87 0.61 -11.64 9.05
C ILE A 87 0.08 -10.39 9.75
N ILE A 88 0.37 -9.23 9.16
CA ILE A 88 -0.25 -7.95 9.50
C ILE A 88 -0.91 -7.45 8.22
N ALA A 89 -2.15 -6.99 8.32
CA ALA A 89 -2.92 -6.50 7.20
C ALA A 89 -3.54 -5.13 7.51
N GLY A 90 -3.75 -4.37 6.44
CA GLY A 90 -4.45 -3.10 6.43
C GLY A 90 -4.92 -2.82 5.00
N HIS A 91 -5.59 -1.70 4.78
CA HIS A 91 -6.03 -1.28 3.45
C HIS A 91 -5.36 0.05 3.05
N THR A 92 -5.15 0.25 1.75
CA THR A 92 -4.44 1.41 1.18
C THR A 92 -5.38 2.55 0.80
N ASP A 93 -6.68 2.28 0.71
CA ASP A 93 -7.69 3.22 0.32
C ASP A 93 -8.36 3.89 1.50
N SER A 94 -9.03 5.00 1.21
CA SER A 94 -9.78 5.79 2.19
C SER A 94 -10.95 6.46 1.46
N PRO A 95 -12.08 6.70 2.15
CA PRO A 95 -13.20 7.40 1.55
C PRO A 95 -12.78 8.74 0.94
N ASN A 96 -13.18 8.99 -0.31
CA ASN A 96 -12.78 10.19 -1.03
C ASN A 96 -13.79 10.61 -2.10
N LEU A 97 -13.56 11.78 -2.70
CA LEU A 97 -14.27 12.26 -3.88
C LEU A 97 -13.41 12.00 -5.11
N ARG A 98 -13.93 11.23 -6.07
CA ARG A 98 -13.25 10.93 -7.33
C ARG A 98 -13.89 11.70 -8.47
N VAL A 99 -13.09 12.24 -9.39
CA VAL A 99 -13.61 12.93 -10.58
C VAL A 99 -14.30 11.92 -11.49
N LYS A 100 -15.55 12.22 -11.89
CA LYS A 100 -16.29 11.36 -12.84
C LYS A 100 -15.66 11.42 -14.23
N PRO A 101 -15.68 10.32 -15.01
CA PRO A 101 -15.20 10.34 -16.40
C PRO A 101 -15.87 11.43 -17.27
N ARG A 102 -17.15 11.71 -17.00
CA ARG A 102 -17.89 12.86 -17.56
C ARG A 102 -18.10 13.91 -16.48
N SER A 103 -17.08 14.72 -16.23
CA SER A 103 -17.03 15.67 -15.11
C SER A 103 -17.46 17.10 -15.46
N LYS A 104 -17.30 17.57 -16.70
CA LYS A 104 -17.58 18.98 -17.05
C LYS A 104 -19.04 19.35 -16.77
N ARG A 105 -19.24 20.35 -15.91
CA ARG A 105 -20.54 20.98 -15.64
C ARG A 105 -20.42 22.49 -15.80
N THR A 106 -21.45 23.09 -16.39
CA THR A 106 -21.59 24.53 -16.64
C THR A 106 -22.96 24.95 -16.14
N SER A 107 -23.11 25.06 -14.82
CA SER A 107 -24.43 25.23 -14.18
C SER A 107 -24.48 26.35 -13.14
N ALA A 108 -23.36 27.00 -12.81
CA ALA A 108 -23.29 28.02 -11.76
C ALA A 108 -22.40 29.19 -12.19
N GLY A 109 -22.97 30.18 -12.88
CA GLY A 109 -22.26 31.41 -13.27
C GLY A 109 -21.13 31.20 -14.29
N GLU A 110 -20.07 32.01 -14.19
CA GLU A 110 -18.92 32.02 -15.13
C GLU A 110 -17.88 30.91 -14.88
N CYS A 111 -18.10 30.00 -13.92
CA CYS A 111 -17.13 28.98 -13.56
C CYS A 111 -17.43 27.59 -14.18
N VAL A 112 -16.36 26.87 -14.49
CA VAL A 112 -16.43 25.46 -14.89
C VAL A 112 -16.33 24.60 -13.63
N GLN A 113 -17.29 23.70 -13.45
CA GLN A 113 -17.33 22.77 -12.33
C GLN A 113 -16.93 21.35 -12.76
N LEU A 114 -16.35 20.57 -11.84
CA LEU A 114 -16.04 19.16 -12.02
C LEU A 114 -16.96 18.29 -11.17
N ALA A 115 -17.81 17.50 -11.82
CA ALA A 115 -18.63 16.51 -11.14
C ALA A 115 -17.76 15.38 -10.58
N VAL A 116 -18.01 15.06 -9.32
CA VAL A 116 -17.35 13.98 -8.58
C VAL A 116 -18.34 12.87 -8.23
N GLU A 117 -17.81 11.69 -7.92
CA GLU A 117 -18.50 10.56 -7.31
C GLU A 117 -17.96 10.31 -5.90
N THR A 118 -18.83 9.80 -5.05
CA THR A 118 -18.48 9.34 -3.71
C THR A 118 -17.81 7.98 -3.82
N ASN A 119 -16.52 7.92 -3.52
CA ASN A 119 -15.82 6.66 -3.34
C ASN A 119 -15.90 6.30 -1.85
N ALA A 120 -16.94 5.57 -1.48
CA ALA A 120 -17.07 4.99 -0.14
C ALA A 120 -16.67 3.52 -0.20
N GLN A 121 -15.93 3.05 0.81
CA GLN A 121 -15.74 1.61 1.00
C GLN A 121 -17.11 0.99 1.21
N ARG A 122 -17.62 0.27 0.21
CA ARG A 122 -18.74 -0.64 0.44
C ARG A 122 -18.20 -1.73 1.35
N SER A 123 -18.57 -1.69 2.62
CA SER A 123 -18.59 -2.91 3.43
C SER A 123 -19.60 -3.85 2.77
N GLU A 124 -19.11 -4.96 2.22
CA GLU A 124 -19.97 -6.08 1.85
C GLU A 124 -20.69 -6.63 3.09
#